data_AF-A0AAP0ZKV0-F1
#
_entry.id   AF-A0AAP0ZKV0-F1
#
_cell.length_a   1.000
_cell.length_b   1.000
_cell.length_c   1.000
_cell.angle_alpha   90.00
_cell.angle_beta   90.00
_cell.angle_gamma   90.00
#
_symmetry.space_group_name_H-M   'P 1'
#
loop_
_entity.id
_entity.type
_entity.pdbx_description
1 polymer ?
#
loop_
_entity_poly.entity_id
_entity_poly.type
_entity_poly.pdbx_seq_one_letter_code
_entity_poly.pdbx_strand_id
1 'polypeptide(L)'
;ARDPEMHQTRKGNQWYFGMKAHIGVDEFSGLVHHVQCTAANVADVTVTHALLHGKEDSVFGDSGYTGAEKRDELQSCEAAFFIAAKRSTIQAIGNKRARAREERWEHFKASVRAKVEHPFRVI
;
A
#
# COMPACT_ATOMS: atom_id res chain seq x y z
N ALA A 1 7.75 -24.08 -20.67
CA ALA A 1 8.56 -23.34 -19.69
C ALA A 1 7.63 -22.65 -18.70
N ARG A 2 8.05 -22.38 -17.46
CA ARG A 2 7.26 -21.52 -16.54
C ARG A 2 7.27 -20.09 -17.09
N ASP A 3 6.23 -19.32 -16.74
CA ASP A 3 6.10 -17.91 -17.14
C ASP A 3 7.34 -17.11 -16.70
N PRO A 4 8.06 -16.42 -17.61
CA PRO A 4 9.24 -15.62 -17.28
C PRO A 4 8.97 -14.46 -16.34
N GLU A 5 7.74 -13.96 -16.26
CA GLU A 5 7.35 -12.81 -15.43
C GLU A 5 6.94 -13.22 -14.02
N MET A 6 6.90 -14.54 -13.72
CA MET A 6 6.59 -15.07 -12.40
C MET A 6 7.85 -15.44 -11.62
N HIS A 7 7.91 -15.03 -10.35
CA HIS A 7 9.02 -15.35 -9.45
C HIS A 7 8.55 -15.85 -8.09
N GLN A 8 9.45 -16.56 -7.39
CA GLN A 8 9.17 -17.06 -6.05
C GLN A 8 9.28 -15.95 -5.00
N THR A 9 8.39 -15.99 -4.01
CA THR A 9 8.45 -15.17 -2.81
C THR A 9 8.21 -16.04 -1.58
N ARG A 10 8.79 -15.67 -0.43
CA ARG A 10 8.62 -16.39 0.83
C ARG A 10 7.74 -15.56 1.76
N LYS A 11 6.57 -16.09 2.13
CA LYS A 11 5.63 -15.46 3.06
C LYS A 11 5.28 -16.45 4.17
N GLY A 12 5.43 -16.07 5.43
CA GLY A 12 5.05 -16.92 6.57
C GLY A 12 5.76 -18.29 6.58
N ASN A 13 7.02 -18.35 6.16
CA ASN A 13 7.82 -19.57 6.01
C ASN A 13 7.41 -20.52 4.86
N GLN A 14 6.44 -20.13 4.03
CA GLN A 14 6.03 -20.87 2.84
C GLN A 14 6.48 -20.14 1.56
N TRP A 15 6.87 -20.92 0.54
CA TRP A 15 7.24 -20.41 -0.77
C TRP A 15 6.03 -20.38 -1.69
N TYR A 16 5.85 -19.25 -2.37
CA TYR A 16 4.80 -19.02 -3.35
C TYR A 16 5.45 -18.63 -4.66
N PHE A 17 4.95 -19.13 -5.78
CA PHE A 17 5.37 -18.71 -7.12
C PHE A 17 4.19 -18.00 -7.78
N GLY A 18 4.40 -16.78 -8.26
CA GLY A 18 3.34 -16.06 -8.94
C GLY A 18 3.60 -14.58 -9.12
N MET A 19 2.51 -13.85 -9.35
CA MET A 19 2.48 -12.40 -9.51
C MET A 19 1.58 -11.78 -8.44
N LYS A 20 1.66 -10.46 -8.34
CA LYS A 20 0.73 -9.63 -7.60
C LYS A 20 0.25 -8.49 -8.48
N ALA A 21 -0.98 -8.08 -8.24
CA ALA A 21 -1.58 -6.89 -8.83
C ALA A 21 -1.57 -5.78 -7.77
N HIS A 22 -1.05 -4.64 -8.17
CA HIS A 22 -1.09 -3.39 -7.44
C HIS A 22 -2.14 -2.50 -8.11
N ILE A 23 -2.99 -1.83 -7.34
CA ILE A 23 -4.01 -0.95 -7.91
C ILE A 23 -4.00 0.43 -7.26
N GLY A 24 -4.27 1.46 -8.07
CA GLY A 24 -4.60 2.81 -7.64
C GLY A 24 -6.11 2.99 -7.68
N VAL A 25 -6.69 3.47 -6.58
CA VAL A 25 -8.14 3.65 -6.43
C VAL A 25 -8.43 5.06 -5.97
N ASP A 26 -9.36 5.71 -6.67
CA ASP A 26 -9.84 7.04 -6.29
C ASP A 26 -10.67 6.95 -5.02
N GLU A 27 -10.31 7.74 -4.01
CA GLU A 27 -10.96 7.64 -2.71
C GLU A 27 -12.42 8.07 -2.76
N PHE A 28 -12.83 8.99 -3.64
CA PHE A 28 -14.19 9.50 -3.61
C PHE A 28 -15.19 8.58 -4.32
N SER A 29 -14.84 8.14 -5.53
CA SER A 29 -15.66 7.26 -6.35
C SER A 29 -15.50 5.78 -6.03
N GLY A 30 -14.35 5.37 -5.47
CA GLY A 30 -13.99 3.96 -5.31
C GLY A 30 -13.63 3.26 -6.62
N LEU A 31 -13.43 4.02 -7.71
CA LEU A 31 -13.06 3.47 -9.01
C LEU A 31 -11.56 3.21 -9.08
N VAL A 32 -11.21 2.07 -9.69
CA VAL A 32 -9.81 1.76 -10.03
C VAL A 32 -9.39 2.64 -11.22
N HIS A 33 -8.29 3.36 -11.08
CA HIS A 33 -7.72 4.17 -12.17
C HIS A 33 -6.39 3.62 -12.69
N HIS A 34 -5.64 2.85 -11.89
CA HIS A 34 -4.42 2.17 -12.31
C HIS A 34 -4.36 0.73 -11.82
N VAL A 35 -3.76 -0.14 -12.65
CA VAL A 35 -3.42 -1.52 -12.30
C VAL A 35 -2.01 -1.80 -12.82
N GLN A 36 -1.12 -2.24 -11.94
CA GLN A 36 0.22 -2.69 -12.28
C GLN A 36 0.42 -4.11 -11.76
N CYS A 37 0.73 -5.04 -12.66
CA CYS A 37 1.12 -6.39 -12.28
C CYS A 37 2.65 -6.48 -12.18
N THR A 38 3.14 -7.16 -11.15
CA THR A 38 4.56 -7.47 -11.00
C THR A 38 4.73 -8.89 -10.48
N ALA A 39 5.94 -9.42 -10.62
CA ALA A 39 6.32 -10.64 -9.92
C ALA A 39 6.15 -10.50 -8.39
N ALA A 40 5.86 -11.61 -7.72
CA ALA A 40 5.53 -11.61 -6.29
C ALA A 40 6.69 -11.16 -5.36
N ASN A 41 7.93 -11.15 -5.86
CA ASN A 41 9.12 -10.73 -5.12
C ASN A 41 9.45 -9.23 -5.22
N VAL A 42 8.84 -8.50 -6.15
CA VAL A 42 9.04 -7.04 -6.30
C VAL A 42 8.55 -6.34 -5.03
N ALA A 43 9.25 -5.35 -4.50
CA ALA A 43 8.81 -4.66 -3.28
C ALA A 43 7.71 -3.64 -3.60
N ASP A 44 6.66 -3.58 -2.80
CA ASP A 44 5.46 -2.78 -3.11
C ASP A 44 5.79 -1.28 -3.27
N VAL A 45 6.68 -0.78 -2.40
CA VAL A 45 7.20 0.60 -2.45
C VAL A 45 7.76 1.02 -3.81
N THR A 46 8.32 0.09 -4.61
CA THR A 46 8.92 0.43 -5.91
C THR A 46 7.88 0.68 -6.99
N VAL A 47 6.65 0.22 -6.78
CA VAL A 47 5.56 0.30 -7.76
C VAL A 47 4.69 1.53 -7.55
N THR A 48 4.80 2.21 -6.39
CA THR A 48 3.94 3.34 -6.00
C THR A 48 3.78 4.40 -7.09
N HIS A 49 4.87 4.80 -7.75
CA HIS A 49 4.84 5.83 -8.79
C HIS A 49 3.95 5.48 -9.99
N ALA A 50 3.82 4.19 -10.32
CA ALA A 50 2.99 3.70 -11.41
C ALA A 50 1.50 3.61 -11.03
N LEU A 51 1.17 3.83 -9.76
CA LEU A 51 -0.20 3.78 -9.24
C LEU A 51 -0.82 5.17 -9.06
N LEU A 52 -0.07 6.24 -9.34
CA LEU A 52 -0.53 7.61 -9.20
C LEU A 52 -0.75 8.25 -10.58
N HIS A 53 -1.80 9.06 -10.71
CA HIS A 53 -2.10 9.87 -11.89
C HIS A 53 -1.49 11.28 -11.84
N GLY A 54 -0.82 11.63 -10.74
CA GLY A 54 -0.10 12.90 -10.56
C GLY A 54 -0.99 14.10 -10.19
N LYS A 55 -2.21 13.85 -9.73
CA LYS A 55 -3.16 14.90 -9.26
C LYS A 55 -3.67 14.62 -7.84
N GLU A 56 -3.02 13.70 -7.15
CA GLU A 56 -3.36 13.31 -5.80
C GLU A 56 -2.98 14.43 -4.84
N ASP A 57 -3.92 14.84 -4.00
CA ASP A 57 -3.61 15.66 -2.82
C ASP A 57 -3.09 14.77 -1.68
N SER A 58 -3.51 13.50 -1.65
CA SER A 58 -3.11 12.53 -0.64
C SER A 58 -3.04 11.10 -1.18
N VAL A 59 -2.13 10.30 -0.61
CA VAL A 59 -1.90 8.90 -0.97
C VAL A 59 -1.99 8.04 0.26
N PHE A 60 -2.92 7.09 0.29
CA PHE A 60 -3.09 6.14 1.39
C PHE A 60 -2.55 4.76 1.00
N GLY A 61 -1.58 4.26 1.76
CA GLY A 61 -0.89 3.01 1.45
C GLY A 61 -0.78 2.07 2.65
N ASP A 62 -0.59 0.78 2.36
CA ASP A 62 -0.25 -0.19 3.40
C ASP A 62 1.21 -0.08 3.84
N SER A 63 1.57 -0.75 4.94
CA SER A 63 2.93 -0.66 5.51
C SER A 63 4.06 -1.16 4.59
N GLY A 64 3.77 -1.94 3.55
CA GLY A 64 4.69 -2.35 2.49
C GLY A 64 5.13 -1.20 1.58
N TYR A 65 4.38 -0.10 1.56
CA TYR A 65 4.71 1.14 0.85
C TYR A 65 5.47 2.14 1.74
N THR A 66 5.95 1.74 2.92
CA THR A 66 6.71 2.64 3.81
C THR A 66 7.95 3.19 3.10
N GLY A 67 8.08 4.52 3.04
CA GLY A 67 9.20 5.20 2.40
C GLY A 67 8.99 5.48 0.91
N ALA A 68 7.78 5.25 0.37
CA ALA A 68 7.45 5.58 -1.01
C ALA A 68 7.71 7.06 -1.32
N GLU A 69 7.38 7.95 -0.39
CA GLU A 69 7.55 9.39 -0.50
C GLU A 69 9.02 9.84 -0.68
N LYS A 70 9.98 8.96 -0.37
CA LYS A 70 11.42 9.25 -0.46
C LYS A 70 12.05 8.75 -1.75
N ARG A 71 11.27 8.10 -2.62
CA ARG A 71 11.79 7.56 -3.86
C ARG A 71 12.01 8.65 -4.89
N ASP A 72 13.03 8.46 -5.72
CA ASP A 72 13.42 9.41 -6.76
C ASP A 72 12.28 9.67 -7.75
N GLU A 73 11.46 8.66 -8.08
CA GLU A 73 10.32 8.82 -8.98
C GLU A 73 9.17 9.66 -8.40
N LEU A 74 9.16 9.89 -7.09
CA LEU A 74 8.11 10.61 -6.37
C LEU A 74 8.60 11.92 -5.76
N GLN A 75 9.82 12.36 -6.05
CA GLN A 75 10.36 13.62 -5.51
C GLN A 75 9.56 14.86 -5.94
N SER A 76 8.94 14.83 -7.14
CA SER A 76 8.08 15.90 -7.63
C SER A 76 6.61 15.75 -7.22
N CYS A 77 6.27 14.70 -6.47
CA CYS A 77 4.91 14.47 -6.00
C CYS A 77 4.66 15.34 -4.76
N GLU A 78 3.71 16.27 -4.87
CA GLU A 78 3.33 17.16 -3.76
C GLU A 78 2.28 16.55 -2.82
N ALA A 79 1.80 15.34 -3.13
CA ALA A 79 0.78 14.65 -2.35
C ALA A 79 1.25 14.30 -0.94
N ALA A 80 0.34 14.36 0.03
CA ALA A 80 0.60 13.88 1.38
C ALA A 80 0.52 12.35 1.47
N PHE A 81 1.60 11.69 1.90
CA PHE A 81 1.64 10.23 2.06
C PHE A 81 1.18 9.78 3.45
N PHE A 82 0.08 9.03 3.50
CA PHE A 82 -0.50 8.43 4.69
C PHE A 82 -0.31 6.91 4.69
N ILE A 83 0.93 6.49 4.91
CA ILE A 83 1.26 5.06 4.98
C ILE A 83 0.89 4.49 6.36
N ALA A 84 0.31 3.29 6.37
CA ALA A 84 -0.06 2.59 7.58
C ALA A 84 1.18 2.20 8.41
N ALA A 85 1.14 2.51 9.70
CA ALA A 85 2.22 2.15 10.60
C ALA A 85 2.17 0.66 10.94
N LYS A 86 3.35 0.05 11.20
CA LYS A 86 3.41 -1.32 11.69
C LYS A 86 2.83 -1.39 13.10
N ARG A 87 2.05 -2.45 13.38
CA ARG A 87 1.43 -2.67 14.70
C ARG A 87 2.45 -2.64 15.85
N SER A 88 3.64 -3.19 15.63
CA SER A 88 4.73 -3.17 16.61
C SER A 88 5.17 -1.75 16.98
N THR A 89 5.22 -0.82 16.01
CA THR A 89 5.53 0.59 16.22
C THR A 89 4.48 1.25 17.11
N ILE A 90 3.20 0.98 16.88
CA ILE A 90 2.11 1.51 17.71
C ILE A 90 2.18 0.96 19.14
N GLN A 91 2.45 -0.35 19.29
CA GLN A 91 2.56 -1.00 20.59
C GLN A 91 3.75 -0.52 21.41
N ALA A 92 4.83 -0.06 20.76
CA ALA A 92 6.00 0.50 21.42
C ALA A 92 5.74 1.86 22.10
N ILE A 93 4.62 2.54 21.78
CA ILE A 93 4.26 3.83 22.40
C ILE A 93 3.88 3.60 23.87
N GLY A 94 4.75 3.93 24.81
CA GLY A 94 4.52 3.69 26.24
C GLY A 94 3.35 4.49 26.85
N ASN A 95 3.11 5.71 26.34
CA ASN A 95 2.02 6.55 26.82
C ASN A 95 0.67 6.08 26.27
N LYS A 96 -0.25 5.66 27.15
CA LYS A 96 -1.58 5.13 26.79
C LYS A 96 -2.43 6.13 25.98
N ARG A 97 -2.42 7.41 26.34
CA ARG A 97 -3.22 8.44 25.63
C ARG A 97 -2.68 8.70 24.24
N ALA A 98 -1.35 8.76 24.10
CA ALA A 98 -0.70 8.91 22.80
C ALA A 98 -0.98 7.69 21.91
N ARG A 99 -0.83 6.47 22.45
CA ARG A 99 -1.13 5.22 21.73
C ARG A 99 -2.56 5.19 21.22
N ALA A 100 -3.55 5.49 22.06
CA ALA A 100 -4.96 5.52 21.65
C ALA A 100 -5.28 6.59 20.60
N ARG A 101 -4.50 7.67 20.53
CA ARG A 101 -4.61 8.66 19.45
C ARG A 101 -4.06 8.10 18.14
N GLU A 102 -2.87 7.49 18.17
CA GLU A 102 -2.28 6.87 16.97
C GLU A 102 -3.14 5.71 16.46
N GLU A 103 -3.70 4.88 17.34
CA GLU A 103 -4.63 3.80 16.97
C GLU A 103 -5.88 4.33 16.25
N ARG A 104 -6.45 5.46 16.69
CA ARG A 104 -7.57 6.11 16.00
C ARG A 104 -7.16 6.62 14.62
N TRP A 105 -5.94 7.13 14.49
CA TRP A 105 -5.42 7.57 13.21
C TRP A 105 -5.19 6.39 12.24
N GLU A 106 -4.62 5.29 12.71
CA GLU A 106 -4.47 4.07 11.90
C GLU A 106 -5.84 3.48 11.52
N HIS A 107 -6.85 3.55 12.39
CA HIS A 107 -8.22 3.15 12.05
C HIS A 107 -8.81 4.02 10.94
N PHE A 108 -8.60 5.34 10.99
CA PHE A 108 -9.03 6.23 9.92
C PHE A 108 -8.36 5.88 8.58
N LYS A 109 -7.02 5.73 8.55
CA LYS A 109 -6.30 5.31 7.33
C LYS A 109 -6.82 3.98 6.80
N ALA A 110 -7.08 3.00 7.68
CA ALA A 110 -7.61 1.71 7.29
C ALA A 110 -9.02 1.82 6.66
N SER A 111 -9.87 2.71 7.17
CA SER A 111 -11.21 2.93 6.61
C SER A 111 -11.18 3.52 5.19
N VAL A 112 -10.24 4.43 4.91
CA VAL A 112 -10.03 4.95 3.55
C VAL A 112 -9.47 3.85 2.65
N ARG A 113 -8.44 3.13 3.13
CA ARG A 113 -7.80 2.03 2.39
C ARG A 113 -8.76 0.89 2.05
N ALA A 114 -9.76 0.60 2.87
CA ALA A 114 -10.74 -0.45 2.60
C ALA A 114 -11.45 -0.29 1.24
N LYS A 115 -11.50 0.93 0.68
CA LYS A 115 -12.03 1.19 -0.67
C LYS A 115 -11.26 0.43 -1.76
N VAL A 116 -9.97 0.15 -1.56
CA VAL A 116 -9.14 -0.66 -2.47
C VAL A 116 -9.61 -2.11 -2.57
N GLU A 117 -10.36 -2.60 -1.58
CA GLU A 117 -10.85 -3.98 -1.55
C GLU A 117 -12.20 -4.12 -2.26
N HIS A 118 -12.94 -3.03 -2.45
CA HIS A 118 -14.26 -3.05 -3.09
C HIS A 118 -14.25 -3.65 -4.51
N PRO A 119 -13.26 -3.37 -5.38
CA PRO A 119 -13.19 -3.96 -6.72
C PRO A 119 -13.00 -5.49 -6.72
N PHE A 120 -12.40 -6.04 -5.68
CA PHE A 120 -12.12 -7.48 -5.55
C PHE A 120 -13.20 -8.24 -4.77
N ARG A 121 -14.25 -7.54 -4.32
CA ARG A 121 -15.37 -8.19 -3.65
C ARG A 121 -16.20 -8.97 -4.66
N VAL A 122 -15.80 -10.21 -4.89
CA VAL A 122 -16.63 -11.22 -5.54
C VAL A 122 -17.64 -11.73 -4.51
N ILE A 123 -18.94 -11.59 -4.81
CA ILE A 123 -20.07 -12.05 -3.99
C ILE A 123 -20.42 -13.49 -4.39
#